data_AF-A0A925ZR27-F1
#
_entry.id   AF-A0A925ZR27-F1
#
_cell.length_a   1.000
_cell.length_b   1.000
_cell.length_c   1.000
_cell.angle_alpha   90.00
_cell.angle_beta   90.00
_cell.angle_gamma   90.00
#
_symmetry.space_group_name_H-M   'P 1'
#
loop_
_entity.id
_entity.type
_entity.pdbx_description
1 polymer ?
#
loop_
_entity_poly.entity_id
_entity_poly.type
_entity_poly.pdbx_seq_one_letter_code
_entity_poly.pdbx_strand_id
1 'polypeptide(L)'
;MAARVVPWAAHFRKRMTQLATIAEHERAGLPATIEELAFFAHTVDRHQLGYGGARSYDGWYAALFYDAYWGDTAIDRDGALPHSEGGRSEPVVADVHTDERTGEVLEVGVGLPELAIVALDVGDGLALYGGPVSSFYAFAQPFAARMTDADWNRRVAARELPQRPAFARGYRPR
;
A
#
# COMPACT_ATOMS: atom_id res chain seq x y z
N MET A 1 -7.40 24.79 6.34
CA MET A 1 -7.05 23.41 6.76
C MET A 1 -8.14 22.73 7.61
N ALA A 2 -8.67 23.38 8.67
CA ALA A 2 -9.70 22.78 9.55
C ALA A 2 -11.00 22.32 8.85
N ALA A 3 -11.43 22.99 7.79
CA ALA A 3 -12.69 22.67 7.08
C ALA A 3 -12.69 21.30 6.35
N ARG A 4 -11.52 20.74 6.03
CA ARG A 4 -11.38 19.47 5.27
C ARG A 4 -11.27 18.23 6.16
N VAL A 5 -10.84 18.42 7.42
CA VAL A 5 -10.60 17.32 8.37
C VAL A 5 -11.92 16.68 8.81
N VAL A 6 -12.95 17.48 9.06
CA VAL A 6 -14.23 16.98 9.59
C VAL A 6 -14.98 16.09 8.58
N PRO A 7 -15.14 16.46 7.30
CA PRO A 7 -15.78 15.59 6.32
C PRO A 7 -14.99 14.30 6.04
N TRP A 8 -13.66 14.39 5.95
CA TRP A 8 -12.80 13.21 5.78
C TRP A 8 -12.92 12.26 6.97
N ALA A 9 -12.80 12.76 8.20
CA ALA A 9 -12.90 11.94 9.41
C ALA A 9 -14.28 11.27 9.54
N ALA A 10 -15.36 11.96 9.15
CA ALA A 10 -16.70 11.37 9.10
C ALA A 10 -16.80 10.24 8.07
N HIS A 11 -16.23 10.42 6.88
CA HIS A 11 -16.18 9.40 5.83
C HIS A 11 -15.33 8.20 6.27
N PHE A 12 -14.12 8.45 6.75
CA PHE A 12 -13.19 7.45 7.26
C PHE A 12 -13.85 6.60 8.35
N ARG A 13 -14.44 7.25 9.37
CA ARG A 13 -15.18 6.55 10.43
C ARG A 13 -16.28 5.66 9.86
N LYS A 14 -17.09 6.16 8.91
CA LYS A 14 -18.16 5.38 8.29
C LYS A 14 -17.62 4.11 7.61
N ARG A 15 -16.51 4.22 6.87
CA ARG A 15 -15.88 3.07 6.20
C ARG A 15 -15.28 2.09 7.20
N MET A 16 -14.59 2.57 8.22
CA MET A 16 -14.07 1.71 9.29
C MET A 16 -15.18 0.98 10.05
N THR A 17 -16.32 1.63 10.31
CA THR A 17 -17.49 0.98 10.92
C THR A 17 -18.06 -0.11 10.01
N GLN A 18 -18.20 0.16 8.71
CA GLN A 18 -18.69 -0.83 7.76
C GLN A 18 -17.77 -2.06 7.68
N LEU A 19 -16.45 -1.84 7.59
CA LEU A 19 -15.46 -2.92 7.62
C LEU A 19 -15.49 -3.71 8.93
N ALA A 20 -15.68 -3.04 10.08
CA ALA A 20 -15.80 -3.71 11.36
C ALA A 20 -17.04 -4.61 11.42
N THR A 21 -18.18 -4.14 10.90
CA THR A 21 -19.40 -4.96 10.81
C THR A 21 -19.17 -6.21 9.96
N ILE A 22 -18.53 -6.06 8.80
CA ILE A 22 -18.23 -7.18 7.89
C ILE A 22 -17.27 -8.17 8.57
N ALA A 23 -16.23 -7.67 9.24
CA ALA A 23 -15.28 -8.53 9.95
C ALA A 23 -15.95 -9.34 11.08
N GLU A 24 -16.91 -8.75 11.81
CA GLU A 24 -17.70 -9.49 12.80
C GLU A 24 -18.61 -10.54 12.16
N HIS A 25 -19.18 -10.22 10.99
CA HIS A 25 -20.00 -11.15 10.21
C HIS A 25 -19.18 -12.36 9.74
N GLU A 26 -17.98 -12.12 9.19
CA GLU A 26 -17.02 -13.17 8.80
C GLU A 26 -16.53 -13.98 10.00
N ARG A 27 -16.22 -13.32 11.12
CA ARG A 27 -15.78 -13.99 12.36
C ARG A 27 -16.86 -14.92 12.92
N ALA A 28 -18.13 -14.61 12.71
CA ALA A 28 -19.26 -15.47 13.07
C ALA A 28 -19.46 -16.65 12.11
N GLY A 29 -18.63 -16.78 11.05
CA GLY A 29 -18.74 -17.83 10.05
C GLY A 29 -19.96 -17.67 9.13
N LEU A 30 -20.53 -16.47 9.06
CA LEU A 30 -21.71 -16.20 8.25
C LEU A 30 -21.31 -15.92 6.80
N PRO A 31 -22.08 -16.44 5.81
CA PRO A 31 -21.83 -16.12 4.41
C PRO A 31 -21.98 -14.63 4.15
N ALA A 32 -21.10 -14.05 3.33
CA ALA A 32 -21.18 -12.65 2.95
C ALA A 32 -22.52 -12.31 2.29
N THR A 33 -23.12 -11.17 2.67
CA THR A 33 -24.37 -10.72 2.05
C THR A 33 -24.11 -10.14 0.65
N ILE A 34 -25.17 -9.99 -0.15
CA ILE A 34 -25.06 -9.38 -1.49
C ILE A 34 -24.51 -7.95 -1.39
N GLU A 35 -24.87 -7.22 -0.34
CA GLU A 35 -24.40 -5.86 -0.07
C GLU A 35 -22.92 -5.83 0.31
N GLU A 36 -22.45 -6.81 1.09
CA GLU A 36 -21.03 -6.96 1.44
C GLU A 36 -20.20 -7.33 0.23
N LEU A 37 -20.70 -8.26 -0.60
CA LEU A 37 -20.07 -8.63 -1.88
C LEU A 37 -20.01 -7.44 -2.84
N ALA A 38 -21.08 -6.64 -2.95
CA ALA A 38 -21.08 -5.41 -3.74
C ALA A 38 -20.11 -4.37 -3.18
N PHE A 39 -20.00 -4.27 -1.86
CA PHE A 39 -19.03 -3.40 -1.21
C PHE A 39 -17.59 -3.85 -1.51
N PHE A 40 -17.28 -5.14 -1.46
CA PHE A 40 -15.97 -5.68 -1.86
C PHE A 40 -15.68 -5.48 -3.35
N ALA A 41 -16.67 -5.70 -4.21
CA ALA A 41 -16.53 -5.47 -5.65
C ALA A 41 -16.13 -4.02 -5.95
N HIS A 42 -16.65 -3.05 -5.19
CA HIS A 42 -16.32 -1.64 -5.31
C HIS A 42 -15.12 -1.18 -4.46
N THR A 43 -14.13 -2.05 -4.19
CA THR A 43 -12.94 -1.67 -3.42
C THR A 43 -12.12 -0.59 -4.11
N VAL A 44 -11.75 -0.79 -5.38
CA VAL A 44 -10.81 0.11 -6.10
C VAL A 44 -11.46 0.82 -7.28
N ASP A 45 -12.65 0.42 -7.71
CA ASP A 45 -12.94 0.23 -9.14
C ASP A 45 -12.86 1.47 -10.07
N ARG A 46 -12.72 1.24 -11.38
CA ARG A 46 -12.40 2.23 -12.43
C ARG A 46 -13.41 2.15 -13.57
N HIS A 47 -14.04 3.28 -13.89
CA HIS A 47 -14.72 3.46 -15.18
C HIS A 47 -14.02 4.52 -16.04
N GLN A 48 -13.39 4.05 -17.13
CA GLN A 48 -13.25 4.84 -18.36
C GLN A 48 -13.14 3.89 -19.58
N LEU A 49 -14.16 3.94 -20.44
CA LEU A 49 -14.17 3.32 -21.77
C LEU A 49 -13.23 4.14 -22.69
N GLY A 50 -11.96 3.75 -22.79
CA GLY A 50 -11.06 4.44 -23.72
C GLY A 50 -9.59 4.06 -23.59
N TYR A 51 -8.97 3.78 -24.72
CA TYR A 51 -7.54 3.53 -24.85
C TYR A 51 -6.79 4.87 -24.81
N GLY A 52 -6.66 5.49 -23.63
CA GLY A 52 -5.88 6.72 -23.48
C GLY A 52 -6.20 7.55 -22.24
N GLY A 53 -5.42 7.37 -21.18
CA GLY A 53 -4.80 8.54 -20.54
C GLY A 53 -5.43 9.21 -19.32
N ALA A 54 -6.13 8.50 -18.42
CA ALA A 54 -6.21 8.85 -16.99
C ALA A 54 -6.67 7.61 -16.19
N ARG A 55 -6.11 7.36 -15.01
CA ARG A 55 -6.64 6.31 -14.12
C ARG A 55 -7.65 6.95 -13.17
N SER A 56 -8.94 6.81 -13.48
CA SER A 56 -10.04 7.15 -12.57
C SER A 56 -10.30 6.00 -11.60
N TYR A 57 -10.73 6.31 -10.37
CA TYR A 57 -11.21 5.34 -9.39
C TYR A 57 -12.52 5.85 -8.77
N ASP A 58 -13.57 5.03 -8.79
CA ASP A 58 -14.88 5.22 -8.16
C ASP A 58 -15.11 4.31 -6.94
N GLY A 59 -14.16 3.41 -6.65
CA GLY A 59 -14.20 2.54 -5.47
C GLY A 59 -14.02 3.25 -4.12
N TRP A 60 -14.42 2.58 -3.03
CA TRP A 60 -14.41 3.15 -1.68
C TRP A 60 -13.02 3.28 -1.07
N TYR A 61 -12.03 2.50 -1.51
CA TYR A 61 -10.69 2.47 -0.92
C TYR A 61 -9.91 3.76 -1.17
N ALA A 62 -9.98 4.30 -2.38
CA ALA A 62 -9.29 5.55 -2.74
C ALA A 62 -9.77 6.74 -1.89
N ALA A 63 -11.01 6.69 -1.39
CA ALA A 63 -11.58 7.70 -0.50
C ALA A 63 -11.08 7.65 0.95
N LEU A 64 -10.23 6.68 1.32
CA LEU A 64 -9.61 6.62 2.65
C LEU A 64 -8.42 7.59 2.80
N PHE A 65 -7.75 7.94 1.71
CA PHE A 65 -6.54 8.75 1.76
C PHE A 65 -6.84 10.22 2.11
N TYR A 66 -6.10 10.77 3.08
CA TYR A 66 -6.28 12.13 3.60
C TYR A 66 -6.00 13.22 2.56
N ASP A 67 -5.05 12.97 1.66
CA ASP A 67 -4.56 13.93 0.66
C ASP A 67 -4.92 13.54 -0.78
N ALA A 68 -6.09 12.94 -1.01
CA ALA A 68 -6.68 13.04 -2.34
C ALA A 68 -6.88 14.55 -2.61
N TYR A 69 -6.12 15.08 -3.56
CA TYR A 69 -6.05 16.50 -3.87
C TYR A 69 -7.39 16.94 -4.49
N TRP A 70 -8.35 17.32 -3.65
CA TRP A 70 -9.58 18.03 -4.02
C TRP A 70 -9.27 19.53 -4.20
N GLY A 71 -8.35 19.84 -5.12
CA GLY A 71 -7.95 21.21 -5.46
C GLY A 71 -8.78 21.78 -6.62
N ASP A 72 -9.02 23.08 -6.57
CA ASP A 72 -9.89 23.90 -7.42
C ASP A 72 -9.43 24.06 -8.90
N THR A 73 -8.81 23.03 -9.46
CA THR A 73 -8.52 22.94 -10.90
C THR A 73 -8.76 21.52 -11.38
N ALA A 74 -9.91 21.37 -12.02
CA ALA A 74 -10.37 20.24 -12.81
C ALA A 74 -10.69 18.95 -12.02
N ILE A 75 -11.94 18.87 -11.55
CA ILE A 75 -12.78 17.78 -12.07
C ILE A 75 -12.57 17.83 -13.59
N ASP A 76 -11.93 16.84 -14.20
CA ASP A 76 -12.10 16.68 -15.63
C ASP A 76 -13.61 16.59 -15.90
N ARG A 77 -14.08 16.98 -17.08
CA ARG A 77 -15.51 17.09 -17.37
C ARG A 77 -16.30 15.77 -17.19
N ASP A 78 -15.64 14.70 -16.78
CA ASP A 78 -16.12 13.32 -16.70
C ASP A 78 -16.05 12.72 -15.27
N GLY A 79 -15.62 13.46 -14.24
CA GLY A 79 -15.73 13.03 -12.83
C GLY A 79 -14.60 12.14 -12.30
N ALA A 80 -13.40 12.19 -12.89
CA ALA A 80 -12.23 11.47 -12.40
C ALA A 80 -11.41 12.26 -11.37
N LEU A 81 -10.91 11.55 -10.35
CA LEU A 81 -10.01 12.10 -9.31
C LEU A 81 -8.57 12.24 -9.85
N PRO A 82 -7.95 13.43 -9.83
CA PRO A 82 -6.54 13.58 -10.18
C PRO A 82 -5.60 12.99 -9.11
N HIS A 83 -4.50 12.41 -9.57
CA HIS A 83 -3.46 11.75 -8.77
C HIS A 83 -2.82 12.69 -7.73
N SER A 84 -2.76 12.27 -6.46
CA SER A 84 -1.85 12.88 -5.46
C SER A 84 -0.58 12.04 -5.30
N GLU A 85 0.55 12.72 -5.13
CA GLU A 85 1.88 12.12 -4.92
C GLU A 85 1.90 11.23 -3.66
N GLY A 86 1.00 11.45 -2.68
CA GLY A 86 0.85 10.61 -1.49
C GLY A 86 0.30 9.20 -1.74
N GLY A 87 -0.07 8.85 -2.97
CA GLY A 87 -0.50 7.52 -3.38
C GLY A 87 0.57 6.70 -4.13
N ARG A 88 1.76 7.26 -4.36
CA ARG A 88 2.88 6.52 -4.94
C ARG A 88 3.63 5.79 -3.83
N SER A 89 3.69 4.47 -3.92
CA SER A 89 4.66 3.72 -3.12
C SER A 89 6.05 4.09 -3.62
N GLU A 90 6.72 4.98 -2.91
CA GLU A 90 8.09 5.36 -3.22
C GLU A 90 9.06 4.47 -2.42
N PRO A 91 9.93 3.72 -3.10
CA PRO A 91 11.08 3.12 -2.47
C PRO A 91 11.86 4.14 -1.65
N VAL A 92 12.10 3.84 -0.38
CA VAL A 92 12.94 4.65 0.51
C VAL A 92 14.03 3.79 1.13
N VAL A 93 15.14 4.42 1.48
CA VAL A 93 16.30 3.79 2.10
C VAL A 93 16.78 4.62 3.28
N ALA A 94 17.27 3.95 4.32
CA ALA A 94 17.82 4.59 5.49
C ALA A 94 19.04 3.83 6.02
N ASP A 95 20.04 4.59 6.43
CA ASP A 95 21.16 4.12 7.24
C ASP A 95 20.64 3.70 8.62
N VAL A 96 20.88 2.45 9.01
CA VAL A 96 20.50 1.94 10.35
C VAL A 96 21.71 1.71 11.25
N HIS A 97 22.90 1.56 10.68
CA HIS A 97 24.15 1.40 11.43
C HIS A 97 25.36 1.82 10.61
N THR A 98 26.41 2.31 11.28
CA THR A 98 27.70 2.68 10.69
C THR A 98 28.80 1.95 11.44
N ASP A 99 29.58 1.09 10.77
CA ASP A 99 30.77 0.42 11.32
C ASP A 99 32.03 1.17 10.85
N GLU A 100 32.59 2.00 11.73
CA GLU A 100 33.83 2.77 11.48
C GLU A 100 35.06 1.89 11.25
N ARG A 101 35.08 0.67 11.80
CA ARG A 101 36.24 -0.22 11.70
C ARG A 101 36.32 -0.87 10.32
N THR A 102 35.17 -1.21 9.72
CA THR A 102 35.13 -1.76 8.35
C THR A 102 34.94 -0.68 7.28
N GLY A 103 34.49 0.53 7.67
CA GLY A 103 34.20 1.61 6.73
C GLY A 103 32.88 1.43 5.99
N GLU A 104 31.94 0.68 6.57
CA GLU A 104 30.69 0.27 5.94
C GLU A 104 29.47 0.77 6.71
N VAL A 105 28.42 1.13 5.97
CA VAL A 105 27.08 1.34 6.53
C VAL A 105 26.21 0.12 6.27
N LEU A 106 25.35 -0.21 7.23
CA LEU A 106 24.19 -1.06 7.00
C LEU A 106 23.01 -0.16 6.67
N GLU A 107 22.43 -0.36 5.50
CA GLU A 107 21.23 0.32 5.05
C GLU A 107 20.06 -0.65 4.97
N VAL A 108 18.87 -0.12 5.25
CA VAL A 108 17.60 -0.82 5.10
C VAL A 108 16.72 -0.04 4.14
N GLY A 109 16.15 -0.74 3.16
CA GLY A 109 15.28 -0.14 2.17
C GLY A 109 13.96 -0.90 2.01
N VAL A 110 12.92 -0.17 1.61
CA VAL A 110 11.68 -0.72 1.09
C VAL A 110 11.59 -0.44 -0.40
N GLY A 111 11.10 -1.39 -1.18
CA GLY A 111 10.92 -1.25 -2.62
C GLY A 111 9.43 -1.21 -2.99
N LEU A 112 9.09 -1.81 -4.13
CA LEU A 112 7.69 -1.96 -4.53
C LEU A 112 6.91 -2.83 -3.53
N PRO A 113 5.61 -2.57 -3.32
CA PRO A 113 4.75 -3.42 -2.49
C PRO A 113 4.69 -4.84 -3.06
N GLU A 114 4.56 -5.82 -2.17
CA GLU A 114 4.38 -7.22 -2.51
C GLU A 114 3.08 -7.75 -1.93
N LEU A 115 2.57 -8.84 -2.49
CA LEU A 115 1.46 -9.57 -1.88
C LEU A 115 1.98 -10.52 -0.81
N ALA A 116 1.49 -10.38 0.42
CA ALA A 116 1.61 -11.41 1.44
C ALA A 116 0.30 -12.20 1.55
N ILE A 117 0.44 -13.51 1.80
CA ILE A 117 -0.66 -14.39 2.13
C ILE A 117 -0.35 -15.00 3.50
N VAL A 118 -1.23 -14.76 4.47
CA VAL A 118 -1.13 -15.33 5.82
C VAL A 118 -2.22 -16.37 5.97
N ALA A 119 -1.81 -17.59 6.33
CA ALA A 119 -2.71 -18.68 6.62
C ALA A 119 -2.84 -18.84 8.14
N LEU A 120 -4.04 -18.70 8.66
CA LEU A 120 -4.37 -18.87 10.08
C LEU A 120 -5.16 -20.16 10.25
N ASP A 121 -4.64 -21.05 11.10
CA ASP A 121 -5.41 -22.20 11.60
C ASP A 121 -6.44 -21.67 12.61
N VAL A 122 -7.72 -21.82 12.29
CA VAL A 122 -8.84 -21.36 13.12
C VAL A 122 -9.57 -22.52 13.80
N GLY A 123 -8.91 -23.68 13.92
CA GLY A 123 -9.43 -24.89 14.56
C GLY A 123 -10.32 -25.73 13.63
N ASP A 124 -11.31 -25.12 13.00
CA ASP A 124 -12.27 -25.80 12.12
C ASP A 124 -11.90 -25.69 10.62
N GLY A 125 -10.75 -25.08 10.31
CA GLY A 125 -10.28 -24.87 8.95
C GLY A 125 -9.11 -23.89 8.86
N LEU A 126 -8.75 -23.54 7.62
CA LEU A 126 -7.70 -22.58 7.32
C LEU A 126 -8.32 -21.29 6.78
N ALA A 127 -8.09 -20.17 7.47
CA ALA A 127 -8.44 -18.84 6.97
C ALA A 127 -7.22 -18.23 6.25
N LEU A 128 -7.42 -17.70 5.04
CA LEU A 128 -6.38 -17.05 4.26
C LEU A 128 -6.62 -15.54 4.19
N TYR A 129 -5.62 -14.76 4.58
CA TYR A 129 -5.63 -13.30 4.50
C TYR A 129 -4.59 -12.85 3.50
N GLY A 130 -5.01 -12.08 2.50
CA GLY A 130 -4.14 -11.53 1.46
C GLY A 130 -4.08 -10.01 1.56
N GLY A 131 -2.89 -9.43 1.47
CA GLY A 131 -2.75 -7.98 1.48
C GLY A 131 -1.38 -7.48 1.03
N PRO A 132 -1.27 -6.20 0.64
CA PRO A 132 0.00 -5.61 0.29
C PRO A 132 0.89 -5.48 1.54
N VAL A 133 2.17 -5.80 1.39
CA VAL A 133 3.22 -5.58 2.40
C VAL A 133 4.38 -4.84 1.76
N SER A 134 5.13 -4.09 2.57
CA SER A 134 6.40 -3.51 2.12
C SER A 134 7.40 -4.60 1.80
N SER A 135 8.08 -4.51 0.66
CA SER A 135 9.30 -5.29 0.45
C SER A 135 10.38 -4.81 1.42
N PHE A 136 11.32 -5.70 1.77
CA PHE A 136 12.37 -5.42 2.73
C PHE A 136 13.73 -5.84 2.18
N TYR A 137 14.70 -4.94 2.30
CA TYR A 137 16.10 -5.16 1.93
C TYR A 137 16.99 -4.64 3.04
N ALA A 138 18.06 -5.38 3.34
CA ALA A 138 19.12 -4.94 4.24
C ALA A 138 20.45 -5.31 3.60
N PHE A 139 21.35 -4.36 3.46
CA PHE A 139 22.61 -4.55 2.76
C PHE A 139 23.69 -3.61 3.31
N ALA A 140 24.93 -4.09 3.29
CA ALA A 140 26.08 -3.29 3.68
C ALA A 140 26.75 -2.68 2.44
N GLN A 141 27.26 -1.46 2.57
CA GLN A 141 28.07 -0.82 1.53
C GLN A 141 29.04 0.22 2.10
N PRO A 142 30.09 0.62 1.37
CA PRO A 142 31.06 1.60 1.86
C PRO A 142 30.44 2.96 2.18
N PHE A 143 31.02 3.71 3.11
CA PHE A 143 30.55 5.07 3.47
C PHE A 143 30.38 6.02 2.28
N ALA A 144 31.29 5.94 1.32
CA ALA A 144 31.28 6.78 0.11
C ALA A 144 30.16 6.38 -0.88
N ALA A 145 29.53 5.22 -0.68
CA ALA A 145 28.49 4.68 -1.52
C ALA A 145 27.09 4.74 -0.86
N ARG A 146 26.95 5.45 0.26
CA ARG A 146 25.66 5.69 0.93
C ARG A 146 24.58 6.08 -0.06
N MET A 147 23.42 5.44 0.02
CA MET A 147 22.33 5.72 -0.89
C MET A 147 21.46 6.86 -0.42
N THR A 148 21.06 7.67 -1.38
CA THR A 148 19.88 8.52 -1.24
C THR A 148 18.63 7.77 -1.71
N ASP A 149 17.45 8.25 -1.32
CA ASP A 149 16.19 7.73 -1.86
C ASP A 149 16.17 7.77 -3.41
N ALA A 150 16.78 8.78 -4.04
CA ALA A 150 16.87 8.87 -5.49
C ALA A 150 17.73 7.74 -6.10
N ASP A 151 18.83 7.38 -5.45
CA ASP A 151 19.69 6.25 -5.87
C ASP A 151 18.98 4.93 -5.70
N TRP A 152 18.31 4.74 -4.56
CA TRP A 152 17.55 3.56 -4.26
C TRP A 152 16.37 3.36 -5.23
N ASN A 153 15.62 4.43 -5.51
CA ASN A 153 14.56 4.42 -6.52
C ASN A 153 15.06 3.97 -7.89
N ARG A 154 16.24 4.46 -8.33
CA ARG A 154 16.84 4.02 -9.59
C ARG A 154 17.19 2.53 -9.58
N ARG A 155 17.78 2.01 -8.50
CA ARG A 155 18.07 0.57 -8.38
C ARG A 155 16.82 -0.29 -8.37
N VAL A 156 15.77 0.13 -7.65
CA VAL A 156 14.49 -0.58 -7.63
C VAL A 156 13.86 -0.61 -9.02
N ALA A 157 13.88 0.51 -9.74
CA ALA A 157 13.38 0.60 -11.11
C ALA A 157 14.17 -0.30 -12.09
N ALA A 158 15.49 -0.38 -11.93
CA ALA A 158 16.37 -1.25 -12.72
C ALA A 158 16.30 -2.73 -12.31
N ARG A 159 15.59 -3.06 -11.22
CA ARG A 159 15.60 -4.40 -10.58
C ARG A 159 16.99 -4.86 -10.12
N GLU A 160 17.87 -3.93 -9.84
CA GLU A 160 19.22 -4.16 -9.28
C GLU A 160 19.14 -4.23 -7.76
N LEU A 161 18.40 -5.22 -7.27
CA LEU A 161 18.02 -5.32 -5.87
C LEU A 161 18.99 -6.22 -5.09
N PRO A 162 19.40 -5.82 -3.88
CA PRO A 162 20.21 -6.65 -3.00
C PRO A 162 19.53 -7.98 -2.66
N GLN A 163 20.34 -8.96 -2.26
CA GLN A 163 19.80 -10.19 -1.70
C GLN A 163 19.01 -9.87 -0.44
N ARG A 164 17.79 -10.38 -0.37
CA ARG A 164 16.92 -10.18 0.79
C ARG A 164 17.35 -11.07 1.97
N PRO A 165 17.14 -10.61 3.21
CA PRO A 165 17.43 -11.40 4.39
C PRO A 165 16.53 -12.65 4.44
N ALA A 166 17.00 -13.67 5.14
CA ALA A 166 16.35 -14.99 5.19
C ALA A 166 14.89 -14.93 5.67
N PHE A 167 14.58 -14.07 6.64
CA PHE A 167 13.23 -13.94 7.19
C PHE A 167 12.23 -13.38 6.18
N ALA A 168 12.68 -12.61 5.17
CA ALA A 168 11.80 -12.06 4.14
C ALA A 168 11.15 -13.13 3.26
N ARG A 169 11.61 -14.38 3.35
CA ARG A 169 10.96 -15.53 2.69
C ARG A 169 9.68 -15.98 3.38
N GLY A 170 9.46 -15.63 4.64
CA GLY A 170 8.34 -16.14 5.45
C GLY A 170 6.97 -15.61 5.01
N TYR A 171 6.92 -14.42 4.41
CA TYR A 171 5.67 -13.77 3.99
C TYR A 171 5.48 -13.70 2.47
N ARG A 172 6.43 -14.24 1.68
CA ARG A 172 6.37 -14.19 0.22
C ARG A 172 5.83 -15.51 -0.34
N PRO A 173 4.88 -15.45 -1.29
CA PRO A 173 4.50 -16.63 -2.07
C PRO A 173 5.74 -17.17 -2.82
N ARG A 174 5.87 -18.49 -2.89
CA ARG A 174 6.90 -19.15 -3.70
C ARG A 174 6.47 -19.28 -5.15
#